data_AF-A0A969HK76-F1
#
_entry.id   AF-A0A969HK76-F1
#
_cell.length_a   1.000
_cell.length_b   1.000
_cell.length_c   1.000
_cell.angle_alpha   90.00
_cell.angle_beta   90.00
_cell.angle_gamma   90.00
#
_symmetry.space_group_name_H-M   'P 1'
#
loop_
_entity.id
_entity.type
_entity.pdbx_description
1 polymer ?
#
loop_
_entity_poly.entity_id
_entity_poly.type
_entity_poly.pdbx_seq_one_letter_code
_entity_poly.pdbx_strand_id
1 'polypeptide(L)'
;PLCSSFTRLFHHTLLNWGRTRGRPCDARNPADHWCPRCGELNFSHEVENTTCKHCNFTYNAGVGSVHQRRCTCESCGSSFAPREGLAHGSTLELVAIEYIDPDTGQKLFKMPDEFDKQRFYQPLEIYELPDLGVIPPGVETQRLHNNGFHHWKDMFTPRQLIGYATLFKSAQKLADPFHRLITTLAISSTLEYNCGLVAYNFKYRKSPSSVYSPCFPNCHSRS
;
A
#
# COMPACT_ATOMS: atom_id res chain seq x y z
N PRO A 1 -19.33 -6.18 -6.71
CA PRO A 1 -19.62 -7.40 -5.90
C PRO A 1 -21.05 -7.87 -6.14
N LEU A 2 -21.26 -9.16 -6.41
CA LEU A 2 -22.59 -9.74 -6.64
C LEU A 2 -23.53 -9.64 -5.42
N CYS A 3 -23.00 -9.39 -4.22
CA CYS A 3 -23.75 -9.33 -2.96
C CYS A 3 -23.75 -7.94 -2.27
N SER A 4 -23.29 -6.88 -2.95
CA SER A 4 -23.26 -5.49 -2.43
C SER A 4 -22.52 -5.24 -1.12
N SER A 5 -21.73 -6.21 -0.61
CA SER A 5 -20.90 -6.01 0.57
C SER A 5 -19.54 -5.41 0.21
N PHE A 6 -18.97 -4.64 1.16
CA PHE A 6 -17.56 -4.24 1.11
C PHE A 6 -16.69 -5.45 1.45
N THR A 7 -15.63 -5.65 0.69
CA THR A 7 -14.63 -6.69 0.93
C THR A 7 -13.25 -6.07 0.81
N ARG A 8 -12.35 -6.41 1.74
CA ARG A 8 -10.95 -5.99 1.65
C ARG A 8 -10.26 -6.77 0.55
N LEU A 9 -9.49 -6.09 -0.28
CA LEU A 9 -8.65 -6.70 -1.31
C LEU A 9 -7.19 -6.60 -0.91
N PHE A 10 -6.56 -7.74 -0.62
CA PHE A 10 -5.16 -7.81 -0.22
C PHE A 10 -4.54 -9.14 -0.66
N HIS A 11 -3.22 -9.16 -0.89
CA HIS A 11 -2.50 -10.37 -1.26
C HIS A 11 -2.12 -11.24 -0.07
N HIS A 12 -1.84 -10.61 1.07
CA HIS A 12 -1.47 -11.22 2.34
C HIS A 12 -1.58 -10.14 3.43
N THR A 13 -1.54 -10.54 4.71
CA THR A 13 -1.59 -9.60 5.84
C THR A 13 -0.23 -9.35 6.51
N LEU A 14 0.82 -10.02 6.03
CA LEU A 14 2.21 -9.79 6.47
C LEU A 14 2.65 -8.34 6.26
N LEU A 15 3.28 -7.75 7.27
CA LEU A 15 3.97 -6.46 7.27
C LEU A 15 5.50 -6.63 7.17
N ASN A 16 6.00 -7.81 7.53
CA ASN A 16 7.37 -8.23 7.26
C ASN A 16 7.43 -9.77 7.12
N TRP A 17 8.58 -10.28 6.67
CA TRP A 17 8.90 -11.71 6.65
C TRP A 17 9.89 -12.05 7.78
N GLY A 18 9.52 -11.68 9.01
CA GLY A 18 10.42 -11.71 10.17
C GLY A 18 10.97 -10.32 10.50
N ARG A 19 11.09 -10.03 11.80
CA ARG A 19 11.59 -8.73 12.30
C ARG A 19 13.03 -8.44 11.90
N THR A 20 13.87 -9.48 11.86
CA THR A 20 15.27 -9.43 11.43
C THR A 20 15.37 -9.65 9.91
N ARG A 21 15.88 -8.63 9.22
CA ARG A 21 16.02 -8.64 7.77
C ARG A 21 16.94 -9.77 7.28
N GLY A 22 16.51 -10.48 6.24
CA GLY A 22 17.30 -11.52 5.58
C GLY A 22 17.34 -12.86 6.32
N ARG A 23 16.72 -12.97 7.50
CA ARG A 23 16.51 -14.23 8.20
C ARG A 23 15.11 -14.79 7.94
N PRO A 24 14.94 -16.11 7.88
CA PRO A 24 13.62 -16.73 7.75
C PRO A 24 12.76 -16.44 8.98
N CYS A 25 11.45 -16.57 8.81
CA CYS A 25 10.51 -16.49 9.93
C CYS A 25 10.63 -17.75 10.79
N ASP A 26 10.86 -17.57 12.09
CA ASP A 26 10.92 -18.64 13.09
C ASP A 26 10.53 -18.10 14.48
N ALA A 27 10.51 -18.94 15.51
CA ALA A 27 10.12 -18.54 16.86
C ALA A 27 10.94 -17.37 17.46
N ARG A 28 12.18 -17.17 17.01
CA ARG A 28 13.06 -16.05 17.42
C ARG A 28 12.99 -14.86 16.46
N ASN A 29 12.37 -15.05 15.30
CA ASN A 29 12.20 -14.05 14.26
C ASN A 29 10.75 -14.05 13.73
N PRO A 30 9.75 -13.78 14.57
CA PRO A 30 8.35 -13.82 14.16
C PRO A 30 8.05 -12.73 13.14
N ALA A 31 7.02 -12.95 12.33
CA ALA A 31 6.50 -11.97 11.41
C ALA A 31 5.43 -11.10 12.08
N ASP A 32 5.39 -9.83 11.71
CA ASP A 32 4.30 -8.93 12.08
C ASP A 32 3.24 -8.93 10.99
N HIS A 33 1.96 -9.00 11.35
CA HIS A 33 0.84 -9.03 10.42
C HIS A 33 -0.44 -8.46 11.05
N TRP A 34 -1.36 -7.97 10.23
CA TRP A 34 -2.65 -7.45 10.69
C TRP A 34 -3.76 -8.51 10.55
N CYS A 35 -4.79 -8.43 11.39
CA CYS A 35 -5.95 -9.32 11.30
C CYS A 35 -6.91 -8.85 10.20
N PRO A 36 -7.26 -9.69 9.21
CA PRO A 36 -8.15 -9.29 8.11
C PRO A 36 -9.58 -8.97 8.58
N ARG A 37 -9.97 -9.45 9.76
CA ARG A 37 -11.29 -9.21 10.35
C ARG A 37 -11.36 -7.91 11.14
N CYS A 38 -10.52 -7.74 12.15
CA CYS A 38 -10.60 -6.61 13.09
C CYS A 38 -9.48 -5.57 12.95
N GLY A 39 -8.47 -5.80 12.11
CA GLY A 39 -7.33 -4.90 11.93
C GLY A 39 -6.21 -5.03 12.97
N GLU A 40 -6.43 -5.79 14.06
CA GLU A 40 -5.45 -5.92 15.15
C GLU A 40 -4.08 -6.41 14.66
N LEU A 41 -3.00 -5.83 15.20
CA LEU A 41 -1.65 -6.32 14.96
C LEU A 41 -1.36 -7.59 15.78
N ASN A 42 -0.86 -8.59 15.07
CA ASN A 42 -0.49 -9.89 15.60
C ASN A 42 0.95 -10.22 15.18
N PHE A 43 1.59 -11.09 15.96
CA PHE A 43 3.00 -11.43 15.80
C PHE A 43 3.14 -12.93 15.96
N SER A 44 3.51 -13.63 14.89
CA SER A 44 3.57 -15.09 14.90
C SER A 44 4.68 -15.60 13.98
N HIS A 45 5.19 -16.78 14.28
CA HIS A 45 6.03 -17.55 13.37
C HIS A 45 5.24 -18.59 12.57
N GLU A 46 4.03 -18.93 13.01
CA GLU A 46 3.09 -19.84 12.33
C GLU A 46 2.16 -19.06 11.41
N VAL A 47 2.73 -18.47 10.34
CA VAL A 47 1.99 -17.58 9.43
C VAL A 47 0.83 -18.27 8.71
N GLU A 48 0.84 -19.59 8.57
CA GLU A 48 -0.21 -20.35 7.88
C GLU A 48 -1.47 -20.54 8.72
N ASN A 49 -1.35 -20.48 10.05
CA ASN A 49 -2.43 -20.76 10.99
C ASN A 49 -2.35 -19.82 12.19
N THR A 50 -2.53 -18.53 11.97
CA THR A 50 -2.49 -17.56 13.07
C THR A 50 -3.88 -17.23 13.59
N THR A 51 -4.02 -17.25 14.92
CA THR A 51 -5.23 -16.79 15.61
C THR A 51 -5.05 -15.37 16.12
N CYS A 52 -6.00 -14.49 15.79
CA CYS A 52 -6.00 -13.12 16.27
C CYS A 52 -6.19 -13.05 17.78
N LYS A 53 -5.29 -12.39 18.50
CA LYS A 53 -5.37 -12.20 19.96
C LYS A 53 -6.57 -11.36 20.42
N HIS A 54 -7.19 -10.60 19.52
CA HIS A 54 -8.29 -9.68 19.85
C HIS A 54 -9.67 -10.26 19.51
N CYS A 55 -9.85 -10.77 18.29
CA CYS A 55 -11.16 -11.27 17.83
C CYS A 55 -11.23 -12.81 17.69
N ASN A 56 -10.16 -13.54 18.04
CA ASN A 56 -10.04 -15.00 17.93
C ASN A 56 -10.24 -15.56 16.51
N PHE A 57 -10.23 -14.72 15.49
CA PHE A 57 -10.31 -15.16 14.10
C PHE A 57 -9.00 -15.82 13.68
N THR A 58 -9.10 -17.03 13.14
CA THR A 58 -7.96 -17.77 12.59
C THR A 58 -7.83 -17.54 11.10
N TYR A 59 -6.62 -17.25 10.63
CA TYR A 59 -6.32 -16.93 9.24
C TYR A 59 -4.89 -17.31 8.85
N ASN A 60 -4.67 -17.47 7.55
CA ASN A 60 -3.34 -17.57 6.96
C ASN A 60 -2.83 -16.16 6.62
N ALA A 61 -1.81 -15.68 7.33
CA ALA A 61 -1.23 -14.36 7.11
C ALA A 61 -0.53 -14.22 5.75
N GLY A 62 -0.09 -15.32 5.15
CA GLY A 62 0.56 -15.38 3.84
C GLY A 62 -0.40 -15.45 2.64
N VAL A 63 -1.70 -15.60 2.89
CA VAL A 63 -2.74 -15.72 1.84
C VAL A 63 -3.82 -14.68 2.08
N GLY A 64 -4.12 -13.89 1.04
CA GLY A 64 -5.18 -12.89 1.08
C GLY A 64 -6.33 -13.17 0.12
N SER A 65 -7.27 -12.23 0.06
CA SER A 65 -8.43 -12.28 -0.82
C SER A 65 -8.08 -12.12 -2.31
N VAL A 66 -6.84 -11.76 -2.65
CA VAL A 66 -6.35 -11.64 -4.03
C VAL A 66 -5.29 -12.70 -4.33
N HIS A 67 -5.63 -13.65 -5.20
CA HIS A 67 -4.76 -14.74 -5.61
C HIS A 67 -4.90 -15.03 -7.11
N GLN A 68 -3.79 -15.25 -7.81
CA GLN A 68 -3.77 -15.60 -9.25
C GLN A 68 -4.71 -14.76 -10.13
N ARG A 69 -4.68 -13.42 -9.97
CA ARG A 69 -5.51 -12.45 -10.72
C ARG A 69 -7.02 -12.57 -10.47
N ARG A 70 -7.44 -13.24 -9.40
CA ARG A 70 -8.83 -13.29 -8.96
C ARG A 70 -8.93 -12.74 -7.54
N CYS A 71 -10.08 -12.15 -7.26
CA CYS A 71 -10.49 -11.69 -5.94
C CYS A 71 -11.56 -12.62 -5.40
N THR A 72 -11.59 -12.81 -4.08
CA THR A 72 -12.63 -13.55 -3.38
C THR A 72 -13.34 -12.62 -2.41
N CYS A 73 -14.67 -12.57 -2.48
CA CYS A 73 -15.48 -11.81 -1.53
C CYS A 73 -15.51 -12.53 -0.18
N GLU A 74 -15.13 -11.85 0.90
CA GLU A 74 -15.12 -12.42 2.24
C GLU A 74 -16.53 -12.67 2.79
N SER A 75 -17.56 -11.98 2.27
CA SER A 75 -18.94 -12.11 2.75
C SER A 75 -19.70 -13.28 2.12
N CYS A 76 -19.53 -13.52 0.81
CA CYS A 76 -20.29 -14.54 0.09
C CYS A 76 -19.43 -15.60 -0.62
N GLY A 77 -18.10 -15.48 -0.58
CA GLY A 77 -17.17 -16.41 -1.23
C GLY A 77 -17.11 -16.29 -2.76
N SER A 78 -17.91 -15.40 -3.38
CA SER A 78 -17.89 -15.24 -4.85
C SER A 78 -16.51 -14.82 -5.33
N SER A 79 -16.05 -15.44 -6.41
CA SER A 79 -14.79 -15.07 -7.04
C SER A 79 -15.03 -14.17 -8.26
N PHE A 80 -14.28 -13.08 -8.38
CA PHE A 80 -14.42 -12.07 -9.44
C PHE A 80 -13.06 -11.57 -9.93
N ALA A 81 -13.01 -10.96 -11.12
CA ALA A 81 -11.79 -10.33 -11.60
C ALA A 81 -11.56 -8.98 -10.87
N PRO A 82 -10.32 -8.57 -10.55
CA PRO A 82 -10.06 -7.28 -9.90
C PRO A 82 -10.75 -6.10 -10.58
N ARG A 83 -10.79 -6.08 -11.92
CA ARG A 83 -11.47 -5.04 -12.71
C ARG A 83 -12.96 -4.93 -12.43
N GLU A 84 -13.63 -6.06 -12.25
CA GLU A 84 -15.07 -6.09 -11.91
C GLU A 84 -15.28 -5.49 -10.52
N GLY A 85 -14.37 -5.75 -9.57
CA GLY A 85 -14.40 -5.11 -8.25
C GLY A 85 -14.21 -3.61 -8.32
N LEU A 86 -13.15 -3.15 -9.00
CA LEU A 86 -12.80 -1.73 -9.15
C LEU A 86 -13.90 -0.93 -9.86
N ALA A 87 -14.63 -1.53 -10.79
CA ALA A 87 -15.76 -0.88 -11.49
C ALA A 87 -16.90 -0.46 -10.54
N HIS A 88 -17.01 -1.07 -9.36
CA HIS A 88 -17.96 -0.67 -8.32
C HIS A 88 -17.39 0.35 -7.32
N GLY A 89 -16.19 0.87 -7.59
CA GLY A 89 -15.45 1.75 -6.70
C GLY A 89 -14.55 0.99 -5.73
N SER A 90 -13.45 1.63 -5.35
CA SER A 90 -12.49 1.12 -4.38
C SER A 90 -11.87 2.28 -3.62
N THR A 91 -11.54 2.05 -2.36
CA THR A 91 -10.81 3.01 -1.53
C THR A 91 -9.59 2.34 -0.93
N LEU A 92 -8.55 3.13 -0.66
CA LEU A 92 -7.39 2.66 0.08
C LEU A 92 -7.68 2.69 1.58
N GLU A 93 -7.35 1.59 2.26
CA GLU A 93 -7.48 1.46 3.70
C GLU A 93 -6.11 1.58 4.38
N LEU A 94 -6.00 2.44 5.39
CA LEU A 94 -4.81 2.52 6.23
C LEU A 94 -4.88 1.40 7.28
N VAL A 95 -4.04 0.37 7.11
CA VAL A 95 -4.05 -0.82 7.99
C VAL A 95 -2.97 -0.82 9.05
N ALA A 96 -1.82 -0.20 8.78
CA ALA A 96 -0.68 -0.15 9.71
C ALA A 96 0.24 1.03 9.37
N ILE A 97 1.00 1.47 10.37
CA ILE A 97 2.00 2.52 10.23
C ILE A 97 3.35 1.98 10.67
N GLU A 98 4.33 2.03 9.77
CA GLU A 98 5.73 1.77 10.09
C GLU A 98 6.34 3.01 10.76
N TYR A 99 7.05 2.82 11.87
CA TYR A 99 7.75 3.89 12.58
C TYR A 99 9.10 3.40 13.10
N ILE A 100 9.98 4.36 13.40
CA ILE A 100 11.23 4.09 14.13
C ILE A 100 10.93 4.41 15.59
N ASP A 101 11.05 3.41 16.43
CA ASP A 101 10.92 3.56 17.87
C ASP A 101 12.04 4.48 18.39
N PRO A 102 11.71 5.60 19.05
CA PRO A 102 12.73 6.58 19.44
C PRO A 102 13.67 6.04 20.53
N ASP A 103 13.19 5.13 21.37
CA ASP A 103 13.97 4.60 22.49
C ASP A 103 14.96 3.52 22.03
N THR A 104 14.53 2.63 21.15
CA THR A 104 15.36 1.49 20.69
C THR A 104 15.98 1.70 19.30
N GLY A 105 15.53 2.69 18.53
CA GLY A 105 15.90 2.86 17.12
C GLY A 105 15.36 1.77 16.21
N GLN A 106 14.49 0.87 16.71
CA GLN A 106 13.97 -0.25 15.94
C GLN A 106 12.83 0.17 15.03
N LYS A 107 12.79 -0.42 13.84
CA LYS A 107 11.65 -0.26 12.92
C LYS A 107 10.51 -1.17 13.35
N LEU A 108 9.40 -0.59 13.79
CA LEU A 108 8.21 -1.27 14.31
C LEU A 108 6.95 -0.87 13.53
N PHE A 109 5.83 -1.53 13.84
CA PHE A 109 4.53 -1.21 13.29
C PHE A 109 3.53 -0.90 14.41
N LYS A 110 2.69 0.11 14.20
CA LYS A 110 1.53 0.38 15.06
C LYS A 110 0.23 0.34 14.24
N MET A 111 -0.88 0.08 14.93
CA MET A 111 -2.19 0.33 14.35
C MET A 111 -2.40 1.84 14.20
N PRO A 112 -3.09 2.27 13.14
CA PRO A 112 -3.51 3.67 13.02
C PRO A 112 -4.53 4.01 14.10
N ASP A 113 -4.21 5.01 14.90
CA ASP A 113 -5.17 5.60 15.84
C ASP A 113 -6.09 6.60 15.11
N GLU A 114 -7.06 7.19 15.82
CA GLU A 114 -7.98 8.15 15.22
C GLU A 114 -7.28 9.41 14.71
N PHE A 115 -6.18 9.82 15.35
CA PHE A 115 -5.39 10.96 14.89
C PHE A 115 -4.69 10.65 13.56
N ASP A 116 -4.11 9.45 13.44
CA ASP A 116 -3.50 8.99 12.19
C ASP A 116 -4.52 8.92 11.05
N LYS A 117 -5.71 8.37 11.32
CA LYS A 117 -6.79 8.27 10.33
C LYS A 117 -7.26 9.64 9.88
N GLN A 118 -7.52 10.55 10.83
CA GLN A 118 -7.90 11.93 10.50
C GLN A 118 -6.85 12.60 9.60
N ARG A 119 -5.57 12.35 9.84
CA ARG A 119 -4.48 12.91 9.01
C ARG A 119 -4.34 12.22 7.66
N PHE A 120 -4.63 10.93 7.56
CA PHE A 120 -4.52 10.17 6.30
C PHE A 120 -5.70 10.46 5.36
N TYR A 121 -6.90 10.56 5.92
CA TYR A 121 -8.15 10.80 5.20
C TYR A 121 -8.54 12.28 5.13
N GLN A 122 -7.57 13.20 5.24
CA GLN A 122 -7.86 14.63 5.13
C GLN A 122 -8.49 14.94 3.75
N PRO A 123 -9.58 15.72 3.71
CA PRO A 123 -10.19 16.16 2.46
C PRO A 123 -9.17 16.93 1.63
N LEU A 124 -9.09 16.65 0.33
CA LEU A 124 -8.15 17.34 -0.57
C LEU A 124 -8.60 18.76 -0.88
N GLU A 125 -9.89 19.05 -0.73
CA GLU A 125 -10.57 20.29 -1.07
C GLU A 125 -10.06 21.49 -0.23
N ILE A 126 -9.42 21.23 0.91
CA ILE A 126 -8.82 22.28 1.75
C ILE A 126 -7.44 22.72 1.23
N TYR A 127 -6.90 22.03 0.22
CA TYR A 127 -5.57 22.29 -0.34
C TYR A 127 -5.67 22.74 -1.80
N GLU A 128 -4.84 23.73 -2.14
CA GLU A 128 -4.62 24.13 -3.52
C GLU A 128 -3.71 23.07 -4.20
N LEU A 129 -4.33 22.17 -4.96
CA LEU A 129 -3.64 21.12 -5.71
C LEU A 129 -3.60 21.47 -7.20
N PRO A 130 -2.49 21.17 -7.90
CA PRO A 130 -2.44 21.32 -9.35
C PRO A 130 -3.42 20.35 -10.01
N ASP A 131 -4.13 20.82 -11.03
CA ASP A 131 -4.82 19.91 -11.94
C ASP A 131 -3.78 19.18 -12.77
N LEU A 132 -3.64 17.87 -12.52
CA LEU A 132 -2.72 17.02 -13.26
C LEU A 132 -3.34 16.51 -14.57
N GLY A 133 -4.66 16.64 -14.75
CA GLY A 133 -5.38 16.21 -15.93
C GLY A 133 -5.70 14.70 -16.00
N VAL A 134 -6.32 14.33 -17.11
CA VAL A 134 -6.73 12.96 -17.44
C VAL A 134 -5.53 12.19 -18.02
N ILE A 135 -5.42 10.91 -17.70
CA ILE A 135 -4.44 10.01 -18.32
C ILE A 135 -4.88 9.78 -19.78
N PRO A 136 -4.05 10.12 -20.78
CA PRO A 136 -4.42 9.94 -22.18
C PRO A 136 -4.46 8.46 -22.56
N PRO A 137 -5.34 8.05 -23.51
CA PRO A 137 -5.36 6.69 -24.01
C PRO A 137 -4.06 6.37 -24.75
N GLY A 138 -3.57 5.15 -24.60
CA GLY A 138 -2.30 4.71 -25.16
C GLY A 138 -1.98 3.27 -24.76
N VAL A 139 -1.03 2.66 -25.46
CA VAL A 139 -0.66 1.25 -25.23
C VAL A 139 -0.21 1.03 -23.78
N GLU A 140 0.66 1.90 -23.26
CA GLU A 140 1.17 1.80 -21.88
C GLU A 140 0.13 2.23 -20.83
N THR A 141 -0.65 3.27 -21.12
CA THR A 141 -1.67 3.80 -20.19
C THR A 141 -2.92 2.94 -20.11
N GLN A 142 -3.17 2.05 -21.09
CA GLN A 142 -4.26 1.09 -21.03
C GLN A 142 -4.16 0.21 -19.78
N ARG A 143 -2.94 -0.12 -19.33
CA ARG A 143 -2.74 -0.87 -18.09
C ARG A 143 -3.18 -0.06 -16.86
N LEU A 144 -2.97 1.25 -16.86
CA LEU A 144 -3.41 2.14 -15.78
C LEU A 144 -4.94 2.19 -15.72
N HIS A 145 -5.59 2.43 -16.86
CA HIS A 145 -7.06 2.42 -16.96
C HIS A 145 -7.66 1.09 -16.53
N ASN A 146 -7.04 -0.02 -16.95
CA ASN A 146 -7.46 -1.36 -16.54
C ASN A 146 -7.31 -1.62 -15.03
N ASN A 147 -6.58 -0.78 -14.29
CA ASN A 147 -6.46 -0.84 -12.82
C ASN A 147 -7.17 0.32 -12.12
N GLY A 148 -8.08 1.03 -12.81
CA GLY A 148 -8.92 2.07 -12.23
C GLY A 148 -8.28 3.47 -12.16
N PHE A 149 -7.09 3.66 -12.74
CA PHE A 149 -6.47 4.98 -12.82
C PHE A 149 -6.95 5.71 -14.09
N HIS A 150 -7.63 6.84 -13.91
CA HIS A 150 -8.17 7.65 -15.01
C HIS A 150 -7.57 9.05 -15.05
N HIS A 151 -7.11 9.57 -13.92
CA HIS A 151 -6.42 10.84 -13.78
C HIS A 151 -5.03 10.61 -13.17
N TRP A 152 -4.07 11.47 -13.49
CA TRP A 152 -2.72 11.34 -12.94
C TRP A 152 -2.68 11.45 -11.42
N LYS A 153 -3.62 12.20 -10.83
CA LYS A 153 -3.79 12.29 -9.37
C LYS A 153 -4.19 10.96 -8.73
N ASP A 154 -4.84 10.05 -9.46
CA ASP A 154 -5.30 8.76 -8.95
C ASP A 154 -4.11 7.87 -8.56
N MET A 155 -2.92 8.12 -9.12
CA MET A 155 -1.68 7.41 -8.79
C MET A 155 -1.12 7.76 -7.41
N PHE A 156 -1.72 8.69 -6.68
CA PHE A 156 -1.20 9.16 -5.40
C PHE A 156 -2.27 9.12 -4.32
N THR A 157 -1.86 8.84 -3.08
CA THR A 157 -2.74 9.03 -1.93
C THR A 157 -3.00 10.53 -1.69
N PRO A 158 -4.12 10.91 -1.05
CA PRO A 158 -4.38 12.29 -0.65
C PRO A 158 -3.18 12.96 0.04
N ARG A 159 -2.55 12.24 0.98
CA ARG A 159 -1.36 12.72 1.70
C ARG A 159 -0.15 12.94 0.78
N GLN A 160 0.06 12.08 -0.20
CA GLN A 160 1.14 12.25 -1.20
C GLN A 160 0.89 13.49 -2.07
N LEU A 161 -0.34 13.71 -2.54
CA LEU A 161 -0.69 14.90 -3.33
C LEU A 161 -0.43 16.19 -2.56
N ILE A 162 -0.86 16.26 -1.29
CA ILE A 162 -0.62 17.42 -0.42
C ILE A 162 0.89 17.64 -0.22
N GLY A 163 1.64 16.57 0.06
CA GLY A 163 3.09 16.62 0.22
C GLY A 163 3.78 17.17 -1.03
N TYR A 164 3.46 16.63 -2.19
CA TYR A 164 4.06 17.06 -3.46
C TYR A 164 3.67 18.47 -3.85
N ALA A 165 2.39 18.86 -3.72
CA ALA A 165 1.96 20.23 -3.97
C ALA A 165 2.73 21.22 -3.08
N THR A 166 2.93 20.88 -1.80
CA THR A 166 3.71 21.69 -0.86
C THR A 166 5.18 21.79 -1.28
N LEU A 167 5.80 20.66 -1.64
CA LEU A 167 7.20 20.60 -2.06
C LEU A 167 7.45 21.41 -3.35
N PHE A 168 6.63 21.21 -4.39
CA PHE A 168 6.75 21.94 -5.63
C PHE A 168 6.49 23.44 -5.43
N LYS A 169 5.45 23.83 -4.65
CA LYS A 169 5.20 25.24 -4.31
C LYS A 169 6.37 25.87 -3.56
N SER A 170 7.07 25.10 -2.73
CA SER A 170 8.25 25.56 -2.00
C SER A 170 9.46 25.71 -2.92
N ALA A 171 9.68 24.75 -3.83
CA ALA A 171 10.74 24.82 -4.84
C ALA A 171 10.57 26.05 -5.76
N GLN A 172 9.34 26.39 -6.14
CA GLN A 172 9.05 27.55 -6.98
C GLN A 172 9.38 28.89 -6.31
N LYS A 173 9.41 28.96 -4.97
CA LYS A 173 9.75 30.18 -4.20
C LYS A 173 11.25 30.43 -4.09
N LEU A 174 12.11 29.50 -4.51
CA LEU A 174 13.56 29.70 -4.47
C LEU A 174 13.96 30.85 -5.41
N ALA A 175 14.77 31.80 -4.91
CA ALA A 175 15.16 32.97 -5.68
C ALA A 175 16.05 32.59 -6.87
N ASP A 176 17.07 31.78 -6.62
CA ASP A 176 18.04 31.34 -7.62
C ASP A 176 17.40 30.34 -8.62
N PRO A 177 17.44 30.63 -9.94
CA PRO A 177 16.86 29.75 -10.97
C PRO A 177 17.49 28.35 -11.02
N PHE A 178 18.78 28.22 -10.74
CA PHE A 178 19.49 26.94 -10.77
C PHE A 178 19.07 26.07 -9.59
N HIS A 179 18.98 26.63 -8.38
CA HIS A 179 18.44 25.94 -7.21
C HIS A 179 16.98 25.53 -7.40
N ARG A 180 16.14 26.39 -7.99
CA ARG A 180 14.75 26.05 -8.32
C ARG A 180 14.67 24.86 -9.27
N LEU A 181 15.50 24.85 -10.32
CA LEU A 181 15.55 23.75 -11.29
C LEU A 181 15.99 22.44 -10.63
N ILE A 182 17.14 22.43 -9.95
CA ILE A 182 17.68 21.22 -9.31
C ILE A 182 16.73 20.68 -8.25
N THR A 183 16.15 21.56 -7.42
CA THR A 183 15.18 21.14 -6.39
C THR A 183 13.94 20.53 -7.04
N THR A 184 13.43 21.14 -8.11
CA THR A 184 12.26 20.60 -8.85
C THR A 184 12.56 19.23 -9.46
N LEU A 185 13.73 19.05 -10.06
CA LEU A 185 14.18 17.77 -10.62
C LEU A 185 14.35 16.71 -9.52
N ALA A 186 14.93 17.09 -8.38
CA ALA A 186 15.08 16.21 -7.23
C ALA A 186 13.74 15.78 -6.65
N ILE A 187 12.74 16.67 -6.56
CA ILE A 187 11.38 16.30 -6.15
C ILE A 187 10.76 15.34 -7.19
N SER A 188 10.90 15.66 -8.48
CA SER A 188 10.35 14.85 -9.58
C SER A 188 10.88 13.41 -9.56
N SER A 189 12.16 13.20 -9.28
CA SER A 189 12.74 11.84 -9.24
C SER A 189 12.17 10.98 -8.11
N THR A 190 11.67 11.60 -7.03
CA THR A 190 11.03 10.83 -5.93
C THR A 190 9.67 10.27 -6.30
N LEU A 191 9.00 10.79 -7.34
CA LEU A 191 7.68 10.33 -7.78
C LEU A 191 7.72 8.87 -8.25
N GLU A 192 8.87 8.43 -8.79
CA GLU A 192 9.11 7.05 -9.22
C GLU A 192 8.99 6.03 -8.07
N TYR A 193 9.18 6.48 -6.82
CA TYR A 193 9.23 5.62 -5.63
C TYR A 193 8.06 5.83 -4.66
N ASN A 194 7.28 6.91 -4.85
CA ASN A 194 6.25 7.35 -3.93
C ASN A 194 4.92 7.58 -4.64
N CYS A 195 4.49 6.59 -5.44
CA CYS A 195 3.17 6.53 -6.02
C CYS A 195 2.52 5.15 -5.76
N GLY A 196 1.22 5.06 -5.96
CA GLY A 196 0.41 3.85 -5.78
C GLY A 196 0.75 2.70 -6.75
N LEU A 197 1.67 2.91 -7.70
CA LEU A 197 2.20 1.84 -8.54
C LEU A 197 3.37 1.08 -7.88
N VAL A 198 3.93 1.61 -6.79
CA VAL A 198 5.08 1.02 -6.10
C VAL A 198 4.59 0.13 -4.96
N ALA A 199 4.78 -1.19 -5.11
CA ALA A 199 4.46 -2.15 -4.07
C ALA A 199 5.56 -2.15 -2.98
N TYR A 200 5.14 -2.26 -1.72
CA TYR A 200 6.08 -2.41 -0.61
C TYR A 200 6.74 -3.79 -0.64
N ASN A 201 8.06 -3.85 -0.48
CA ASN A 201 8.78 -5.11 -0.37
C ASN A 201 8.87 -5.55 1.11
N PHE A 202 7.96 -6.44 1.50
CA PHE A 202 7.86 -6.95 2.86
C PHE A 202 9.11 -7.72 3.35
N LYS A 203 9.86 -8.35 2.43
CA LYS A 203 11.06 -9.13 2.80
C LYS A 203 12.23 -8.22 3.16
N TYR A 204 12.39 -7.13 2.42
CA TYR A 204 13.48 -6.17 2.63
C TYR A 204 13.04 -4.93 3.43
N ARG A 205 11.76 -4.85 3.79
CA ARG A 205 11.14 -3.78 4.58
C ARG A 205 11.40 -2.38 4.01
N LYS A 206 11.19 -2.25 2.69
CA LYS A 206 11.41 -1.02 1.91
C LYS A 206 10.53 -0.97 0.66
N SER A 207 10.26 0.22 0.17
CA SER A 207 9.81 0.39 -1.22
C SER A 207 11.00 0.15 -2.16
N PRO A 208 10.93 -0.82 -3.09
CA PRO A 208 12.00 -1.05 -4.05
C PRO A 208 12.02 0.08 -5.10
N SER A 209 13.18 0.32 -5.70
CA SER A 209 13.29 1.19 -6.85
C SER A 209 12.82 0.50 -8.13
N SER A 210 12.06 1.22 -8.96
CA SER A 210 11.47 0.81 -10.24
C SER A 210 10.36 -0.23 -10.14
N VAL A 211 9.49 -0.19 -11.15
CA VAL A 211 8.35 -1.06 -11.45
C VAL A 211 8.77 -2.54 -11.41
N TYR A 212 8.95 -3.07 -10.21
CA TYR A 212 8.74 -4.49 -10.00
C TYR A 212 7.26 -4.68 -10.30
N SER A 213 6.97 -5.40 -11.40
CA SER A 213 5.68 -6.05 -11.60
C SER A 213 5.12 -6.39 -10.22
N PRO A 214 3.88 -5.98 -9.86
CA PRO A 214 3.30 -6.32 -8.56
C PRO A 214 3.62 -7.79 -8.36
N CYS A 215 4.51 -8.10 -7.42
CA CYS A 215 5.23 -9.35 -7.41
C CYS A 215 4.16 -10.44 -7.48
N PHE A 216 4.00 -11.07 -8.65
CA PHE A 216 3.48 -12.42 -8.72
C PHE A 216 4.58 -13.21 -8.04
N PRO A 217 4.37 -13.73 -6.82
CA PRO A 217 5.25 -14.78 -6.36
C PRO A 217 4.96 -15.90 -7.35
N ASN A 218 5.87 -16.10 -8.30
CA ASN A 218 5.99 -17.40 -8.93
C ASN A 218 6.15 -18.38 -7.76
N CYS A 219 5.11 -19.17 -7.51
CA CYS A 219 5.22 -20.41 -6.76
C CYS A 219 6.28 -21.25 -7.47
N HIS A 220 7.52 -21.16 -7.03
CA HIS A 220 8.43 -22.28 -7.16
C HIS A 220 8.04 -23.27 -6.08
N SER A 221 7.04 -24.11 -6.36
CA SER A 221 7.06 -25.48 -5.86
C SER A 221 8.21 -26.15 -6.57
N ARG A 222 9.36 -26.29 -5.90
CA ARG A 222 10.30 -27.34 -6.30
C ARG A 222 9.62 -28.65 -5.90
N SER A 223 9.35 -29.46 -6.93
CA SER A 223 9.12 -30.90 -6.87
C SER A 223 10.08 -31.58 -5.91
#